data_AF-A0A7C3SHE4-F1
#
_entry.id   AF-A0A7C3SHE4-F1
#
_cell.length_a   1.000
_cell.length_b   1.000
_cell.length_c   1.000
_cell.angle_alpha   90.00
_cell.angle_beta   90.00
_cell.angle_gamma   90.00
#
_symmetry.space_group_name_H-M   'P 1'
#
loop_
_entity.id
_entity.type
_entity.pdbx_description
1 polymer ?
#
loop_
_entity_poly.entity_id
_entity_poly.type
_entity_poly.pdbx_seq_one_letter_code
_entity_poly.pdbx_strand_id
1 'polypeptide(L)'
;MERRVPFRNATLRWAIVAILWGIWEATNLLAPPLECFQNPSLGGEPEKPNSSKAPKEALPALTAEQIEADWRRQDELRMVKADPKGPQQFSPGWVVRPEQDAAGGVDGQKTGKWGFHTAYQKDPWWQVDLGEPVRLGKVLLWNRCDACSERNSRILVSVSQDGKEWTKIYQHNGLVFYGQTDGKPLAVPLQGIQARYVRVHLEGENYLHLDEVEVFAEGSEKNIALGKPATQSSTSQWSTVHAATNGQPGVPYPMELVVERGRLLADRLAQMGAPIQPHRQELERAAEEWSRLGNDAPEEVRRRVYFQARWAVRRMALANPLLTFDQILLIKRIPPSFPHMSDQYYGWWSRGGGGIYILEGFRQEPTRTTETSPASAPGPTGAGQAQQSGTGQTPVRGPRLRCLTEGWPVGTFIRPDLSYDGTKLLFAYAKYYPHVHAIPDKVNKDNLPEDAFYHL
;
A
#
# COMPACT_ATOMS: atom_id res chain seq x y z
N MET A 1 -5.82 -22.74 -30.88
CA MET A 1 -7.29 -22.83 -30.71
C MET A 1 -7.92 -21.58 -31.30
N GLU A 2 -8.71 -21.67 -32.37
CA GLU A 2 -9.35 -20.49 -32.99
C GLU A 2 -10.74 -20.28 -32.38
N ARG A 3 -10.94 -19.19 -31.62
CA ARG A 3 -12.25 -18.79 -31.09
C ARG A 3 -12.58 -17.40 -31.65
N ARG A 4 -13.68 -17.28 -32.41
CA ARG A 4 -14.17 -15.99 -32.89
C ARG A 4 -14.89 -15.26 -31.77
N VAL A 5 -14.40 -14.08 -31.39
CA VAL A 5 -15.06 -13.15 -30.46
C VAL A 5 -15.36 -11.87 -31.26
N PRO A 6 -16.62 -11.42 -31.37
CA PRO A 6 -16.95 -10.25 -32.16
C PRO A 6 -16.47 -8.96 -31.47
N PHE A 7 -15.56 -8.24 -32.11
CA PHE A 7 -15.23 -6.84 -31.79
C PHE A 7 -16.03 -5.92 -32.72
N ARG A 8 -16.62 -4.84 -32.18
CA ARG A 8 -17.28 -3.79 -32.98
C ARG A 8 -16.35 -2.58 -33.09
N ASN A 9 -15.93 -2.29 -34.31
CA ASN A 9 -15.26 -1.09 -34.83
C ASN A 9 -14.00 -0.61 -34.08
N ALA A 10 -12.84 -0.74 -34.74
CA ALA A 10 -11.63 -0.05 -34.30
C ALA A 10 -10.77 0.36 -35.50
N THR A 11 -10.42 1.64 -35.54
CA THR A 11 -9.28 2.17 -36.28
C THR A 11 -8.30 2.63 -35.22
N LEU A 12 -7.21 1.90 -34.91
CA LEU A 12 -6.06 2.45 -34.17
C LEU A 12 -4.90 1.44 -34.01
N ARG A 13 -3.71 1.82 -34.48
CA ARG A 13 -2.38 1.45 -33.96
C ARG A 13 -1.55 2.72 -34.20
N TRP A 14 -1.31 3.58 -33.21
CA TRP A 14 -0.08 3.66 -32.42
C TRP A 14 -0.26 4.54 -31.15
N ALA A 15 -1.46 5.12 -30.95
CA ALA A 15 -1.70 6.10 -29.90
C ALA A 15 -1.81 5.47 -28.49
N ILE A 16 -2.26 4.22 -28.36
CA ILE A 16 -2.52 3.59 -27.06
C ILE A 16 -1.24 3.39 -26.23
N VAL A 17 -0.14 2.97 -26.86
CA VAL A 17 1.15 2.80 -26.17
C VAL A 17 1.71 4.16 -25.78
N ALA A 18 1.65 5.18 -26.64
CA ALA A 18 2.13 6.53 -26.33
C ALA A 18 1.28 7.28 -25.29
N ILE A 19 -0.03 6.99 -25.18
CA ILE A 19 -0.91 7.60 -24.18
C ILE A 19 -0.77 6.90 -22.83
N LEU A 20 -0.69 5.57 -22.79
CA LEU A 20 -0.43 4.85 -21.54
C LEU A 20 1.01 5.08 -21.06
N TRP A 21 1.97 5.16 -21.98
CA TRP A 21 3.35 5.59 -21.72
C TRP A 21 3.41 7.08 -21.36
N GLY A 22 2.59 7.96 -21.94
CA GLY A 22 2.53 9.37 -21.59
C GLY A 22 1.83 9.66 -20.26
N ILE A 23 0.81 8.88 -19.90
CA ILE A 23 0.22 8.84 -18.55
C ILE A 23 1.24 8.28 -17.56
N TRP A 24 2.04 7.29 -17.96
CA TRP A 24 3.13 6.72 -17.17
C TRP A 24 4.33 7.69 -17.02
N GLU A 25 4.78 8.37 -18.08
CA GLU A 25 5.88 9.37 -18.12
C GLU A 25 5.50 10.68 -17.43
N ALA A 26 4.28 11.17 -17.62
CA ALA A 26 3.77 12.31 -16.83
C ALA A 26 3.74 11.95 -15.32
N THR A 27 3.75 10.66 -14.97
CA THR A 27 3.96 10.14 -13.62
C THR A 27 5.36 9.57 -13.34
N ASN A 28 6.35 9.73 -14.23
CA ASN A 28 7.72 9.20 -14.10
C ASN A 28 8.73 9.92 -15.03
N LEU A 29 9.11 11.15 -14.70
CA LEU A 29 10.20 11.88 -15.39
C LEU A 29 11.57 11.84 -14.68
N LEU A 30 11.79 10.87 -13.79
CA LEU A 30 13.15 10.53 -13.34
C LEU A 30 13.35 9.03 -13.51
N ALA A 31 13.87 8.64 -14.67
CA ALA A 31 14.61 7.39 -14.75
C ALA A 31 15.82 7.54 -13.80
N PRO A 32 16.02 6.65 -12.81
CA PRO A 32 17.36 6.51 -12.26
C PRO A 32 18.28 6.05 -13.40
N PRO A 33 19.59 6.37 -13.35
CA PRO A 33 20.54 5.89 -14.34
C PRO A 33 20.47 4.36 -14.45
N LEU A 34 20.85 3.85 -15.63
CA LEU A 34 20.84 2.45 -16.11
C LEU A 34 21.47 1.38 -15.18
N GLU A 35 21.83 1.71 -13.94
CA GLU A 35 22.47 0.84 -12.96
C GLU A 35 21.48 0.02 -12.11
N CYS A 36 20.17 0.26 -12.17
CA CYS A 36 19.17 -0.55 -11.45
C CYS A 36 19.03 -2.02 -11.95
N PHE A 37 19.78 -2.43 -12.97
CA PHE A 37 19.83 -3.81 -13.45
C PHE A 37 20.99 -4.64 -12.89
N GLN A 38 21.81 -4.10 -11.99
CA GLN A 38 22.78 -4.91 -11.25
C GLN A 38 22.26 -5.20 -9.86
N ASN A 39 21.64 -6.37 -9.69
CA ASN A 39 21.33 -6.88 -8.36
C ASN A 39 22.51 -7.76 -7.89
N PRO A 40 23.14 -7.45 -6.75
CA PRO A 40 24.19 -8.28 -6.18
C PRO A 40 23.61 -9.64 -5.79
N SER A 41 24.35 -10.69 -6.14
CA SER A 41 24.14 -12.06 -5.73
C SER A 41 23.85 -12.18 -4.23
N LEU A 42 22.62 -12.52 -3.86
CA LEU A 42 22.28 -12.99 -2.52
C LEU A 42 21.84 -14.44 -2.62
N GLY A 43 22.78 -15.32 -2.28
CA GLY A 43 22.52 -16.71 -1.95
C GLY A 43 21.76 -16.79 -0.63
N GLY A 44 20.44 -16.85 -0.72
CA GLY A 44 19.55 -17.29 0.35
C GLY A 44 18.50 -18.20 -0.27
N GLU A 45 18.29 -19.37 0.34
CA GLU A 45 17.28 -20.33 -0.14
C GLU A 45 15.90 -19.67 -0.23
N PRO A 46 15.14 -19.89 -1.31
CA PRO A 46 13.79 -19.36 -1.42
C PRO A 46 12.86 -20.04 -0.42
N GLU A 47 12.19 -19.25 0.42
CA GLU A 47 11.09 -19.72 1.26
C GLU A 47 10.08 -20.51 0.41
N LYS A 48 9.70 -21.70 0.90
CA LYS A 48 8.71 -22.56 0.26
C LYS A 48 7.35 -21.85 0.22
N PRO A 49 6.69 -21.71 -0.94
CA PRO A 49 5.39 -21.09 -1.02
C PRO A 49 4.33 -21.94 -0.33
N ASN A 50 3.64 -21.35 0.65
CA ASN A 50 2.48 -21.94 1.31
C ASN A 50 1.37 -22.20 0.27
N SER A 51 1.12 -23.46 -0.04
CA SER A 51 0.38 -23.93 -1.22
C SER A 51 -1.15 -23.99 -1.08
N SER A 52 -1.75 -23.33 -0.09
CA SER A 52 -3.16 -23.57 0.27
C SER A 52 -4.15 -22.43 0.00
N LYS A 53 -3.75 -21.32 -0.63
CA LYS A 53 -4.71 -20.26 -1.01
C LYS A 53 -4.77 -20.09 -2.52
N ALA A 54 -5.88 -20.54 -3.11
CA ALA A 54 -6.27 -20.16 -4.47
C ALA A 54 -6.21 -18.63 -4.60
N PRO A 55 -5.68 -18.08 -5.71
CA PRO A 55 -5.64 -16.64 -5.90
C PRO A 55 -7.07 -16.10 -5.88
N LYS A 56 -7.38 -15.24 -4.91
CA LYS A 56 -8.64 -14.46 -4.92
C LYS A 56 -8.74 -13.76 -6.27
N GLU A 57 -9.87 -13.93 -6.95
CA GLU A 57 -10.16 -13.18 -8.17
C GLU A 57 -9.98 -11.69 -7.87
N ALA A 58 -9.05 -11.04 -8.57
CA ALA A 58 -8.91 -9.60 -8.41
C ALA A 58 -10.05 -8.97 -9.19
N LEU A 59 -11.09 -8.60 -8.46
CA LEU A 59 -12.10 -7.69 -8.94
C LEU A 59 -11.41 -6.34 -9.25
N PRO A 60 -11.83 -5.62 -10.30
CA PRO A 60 -11.33 -4.27 -10.55
C PRO A 60 -11.56 -3.38 -9.31
N ALA A 61 -10.75 -2.33 -9.15
CA ALA A 61 -11.07 -1.27 -8.20
C ALA A 61 -12.35 -0.56 -8.70
N LEU A 62 -13.47 -0.85 -8.07
CA LEU A 62 -14.82 -0.43 -8.48
C LEU A 62 -15.30 0.81 -7.72
N THR A 63 -14.57 1.20 -6.67
CA THR A 63 -14.92 2.29 -5.75
C THR A 63 -13.83 3.36 -5.72
N ALA A 64 -14.21 4.59 -5.37
CA ALA A 64 -13.27 5.68 -5.20
C ALA A 64 -12.22 5.35 -4.13
N GLU A 65 -12.66 4.71 -3.05
CA GLU A 65 -11.86 4.31 -1.89
C GLU A 65 -10.78 3.29 -2.28
N GLN A 66 -11.08 2.34 -3.17
CA GLN A 66 -10.09 1.39 -3.68
C GLN A 66 -9.03 2.06 -4.56
N ILE A 67 -9.41 3.05 -5.37
CA ILE A 67 -8.47 3.82 -6.19
C ILE A 67 -7.57 4.69 -5.30
N GLU A 68 -8.14 5.33 -4.28
CA GLU A 68 -7.39 6.10 -3.29
C GLU A 68 -6.40 5.21 -2.53
N ALA A 69 -6.82 4.00 -2.12
CA ALA A 69 -5.94 3.03 -1.47
C ALA A 69 -4.81 2.55 -2.39
N ASP A 70 -5.08 2.31 -3.68
CA ASP A 70 -4.05 1.96 -4.67
C ASP A 70 -3.02 3.09 -4.84
N TRP A 71 -3.48 4.34 -4.91
CA TRP A 71 -2.58 5.49 -4.98
C TRP A 71 -1.67 5.60 -3.76
N ARG A 72 -2.22 5.39 -2.55
CA ARG A 72 -1.40 5.36 -1.33
C ARG A 72 -0.37 4.24 -1.37
N ARG A 73 -0.77 3.06 -1.84
CA ARG A 73 0.15 1.94 -1.98
C ARG A 73 1.28 2.23 -2.98
N GLN A 74 0.97 2.92 -4.08
CA GLN A 74 2.00 3.35 -5.03
C GLN A 74 2.97 4.35 -4.41
N ASP A 75 2.46 5.33 -3.64
CA ASP A 75 3.31 6.29 -2.94
C ASP A 75 4.23 5.57 -1.95
N GLU A 76 3.70 4.61 -1.19
CA GLU A 76 4.48 3.78 -0.27
C GLU A 76 5.64 3.08 -0.96
N LEU A 77 5.36 2.40 -2.07
CA LEU A 77 6.36 1.62 -2.81
C LEU A 77 7.40 2.49 -3.54
N ARG A 78 7.03 3.72 -3.92
CA ARG A 78 7.89 4.60 -4.72
C ARG A 78 8.70 5.57 -3.89
N MET A 79 8.17 6.01 -2.75
CA MET A 79 8.85 6.97 -1.88
C MET A 79 9.73 6.29 -0.83
N VAL A 80 9.49 5.02 -0.51
CA VAL A 80 10.37 4.23 0.35
C VAL A 80 11.34 3.46 -0.54
N LYS A 81 12.52 4.04 -0.83
CA LYS A 81 13.67 3.21 -1.17
C LYS A 81 14.14 2.57 0.14
N ALA A 82 13.86 1.28 0.31
CA ALA A 82 14.60 0.47 1.25
C ALA A 82 16.05 0.40 0.76
N ASP A 83 16.94 1.21 1.33
CA ASP A 83 18.37 0.90 1.33
C ASP A 83 18.57 -0.20 2.39
N PRO A 84 19.01 -1.41 2.02
CA PRO A 84 19.28 -2.47 3.00
C PRO A 84 20.44 -2.13 3.97
N LYS A 85 21.21 -1.06 3.69
CA LYS A 85 22.44 -0.71 4.42
C LYS A 85 22.55 0.79 4.81
N GLY A 86 21.51 1.59 4.63
CA GLY A 86 21.56 3.04 4.91
C GLY A 86 20.20 3.62 5.34
N PRO A 87 20.18 4.85 5.89
CA PRO A 87 18.92 5.52 6.24
C PRO A 87 18.06 5.71 4.98
N GLN A 88 16.74 5.59 5.12
CA GLN A 88 15.78 5.86 4.04
C GLN A 88 15.97 7.31 3.56
N GLN A 89 16.64 7.51 2.42
CA GLN A 89 16.75 8.83 1.79
C GLN A 89 15.43 9.18 1.13
N PHE A 90 14.62 9.98 1.82
CA PHE A 90 13.55 10.75 1.21
C PHE A 90 14.14 11.92 0.41
N SER A 91 13.37 12.49 -0.51
CA SER A 91 13.76 13.64 -1.34
C SER A 91 14.44 14.75 -0.53
N PRO A 92 15.37 15.52 -1.12
CA PRO A 92 16.06 16.62 -0.42
C PRO A 92 15.05 17.57 0.23
N GLY A 93 15.14 17.74 1.55
CA GLY A 93 14.28 18.64 2.34
C GLY A 93 13.15 17.96 3.12
N TRP A 94 12.97 16.64 3.02
CA TRP A 94 11.96 15.94 3.80
C TRP A 94 12.46 15.53 5.20
N VAL A 95 11.65 15.79 6.23
CA VAL A 95 11.93 15.47 7.64
C VAL A 95 10.89 14.45 8.13
N VAL A 96 11.35 13.34 8.71
CA VAL A 96 10.47 12.37 9.38
C VAL A 96 9.74 13.07 10.51
N ARG A 97 8.40 13.02 10.51
CA ARG A 97 7.60 13.51 11.64
C ARG A 97 7.63 12.51 12.80
N PRO A 98 7.53 12.99 14.05
CA PRO A 98 7.50 12.11 15.23
C PRO A 98 6.52 10.95 15.12
N GLU A 99 5.32 11.18 14.62
CA GLU A 99 4.26 10.15 14.49
C GLU A 99 4.66 9.04 13.51
N GLN A 100 5.39 9.38 12.45
CA GLN A 100 5.76 8.45 11.37
C GLN A 100 6.85 7.47 11.81
N ASP A 101 7.77 7.94 12.65
CA ASP A 101 8.82 7.13 13.26
C ASP A 101 8.26 6.35 14.45
N ALA A 102 7.53 7.04 15.34
CA ALA A 102 6.95 6.45 16.54
C ALA A 102 6.01 5.27 16.25
N ALA A 103 5.35 5.25 15.09
CA ALA A 103 4.50 4.15 14.65
C ALA A 103 5.22 2.80 14.57
N GLY A 104 6.54 2.78 14.33
CA GLY A 104 7.30 1.54 14.33
C GLY A 104 7.50 0.92 15.69
N GLY A 105 7.29 1.67 16.78
CA GLY A 105 7.25 1.10 18.13
C GLY A 105 6.00 0.27 18.42
N VAL A 106 5.02 0.22 17.52
CA VAL A 106 3.77 -0.52 17.69
C VAL A 106 3.35 -1.25 16.41
N ASP A 107 4.30 -1.59 15.53
CA ASP A 107 3.99 -2.20 14.24
C ASP A 107 4.00 -3.75 14.28
N GLY A 108 4.39 -4.33 15.41
CA GLY A 108 4.46 -5.77 15.63
C GLY A 108 5.78 -6.41 15.25
N GLN A 109 6.75 -5.66 14.73
CA GLN A 109 8.02 -6.17 14.22
C GLN A 109 9.13 -6.11 15.28
N LYS A 110 9.45 -7.26 15.88
CA LYS A 110 10.53 -7.40 16.87
C LYS A 110 11.80 -7.88 16.18
N THR A 111 12.53 -6.96 15.58
CA THR A 111 13.70 -7.28 14.74
C THR A 111 15.02 -7.25 15.50
N GLY A 112 15.01 -6.74 16.74
CA GLY A 112 16.22 -6.43 17.50
C GLY A 112 16.90 -5.14 17.05
N LYS A 113 16.33 -4.39 16.10
CA LYS A 113 16.74 -3.03 15.74
C LYS A 113 15.86 -2.04 16.50
N TRP A 114 15.78 -0.80 16.04
CA TRP A 114 14.84 0.18 16.57
C TRP A 114 13.61 0.27 15.66
N GLY A 115 12.43 0.27 16.27
CA GLY A 115 11.16 0.66 15.65
C GLY A 115 10.93 2.17 15.71
N PHE A 116 11.68 2.92 16.52
CA PHE A 116 11.68 4.39 16.49
C PHE A 116 12.97 4.95 17.12
N HIS A 117 13.29 6.22 16.85
CA HIS A 117 14.52 6.85 17.33
C HIS A 117 14.40 8.36 17.53
N THR A 118 14.35 8.83 18.77
CA THR A 118 14.34 10.29 19.05
C THR A 118 15.67 10.94 18.69
N ALA A 119 15.72 12.28 18.63
CA ALA A 119 17.00 13.02 18.63
C ALA A 119 17.74 12.84 19.97
N TYR A 120 19.01 13.28 20.00
CA TYR A 120 19.74 13.42 21.27
C TYR A 120 19.20 14.64 21.99
N GLN A 121 18.56 14.43 23.12
CA GLN A 121 17.97 15.51 23.89
C GLN A 121 17.83 15.14 25.35
N LYS A 122 17.50 16.14 26.16
CA LYS A 122 17.14 15.93 27.56
C LYS A 122 15.73 15.35 27.66
N ASP A 123 15.61 14.30 28.46
CA ASP A 123 14.37 13.60 28.82
C ASP A 123 13.47 13.25 27.62
N PRO A 124 13.98 12.55 26.58
CA PRO A 124 13.18 12.17 25.42
C PRO A 124 12.07 11.19 25.79
N TRP A 125 10.98 11.22 25.02
CA TRP A 125 9.82 10.38 25.28
C TRP A 125 9.15 9.88 24.01
N TRP A 126 8.50 8.73 24.13
CA TRP A 126 7.61 8.11 23.15
C TRP A 126 6.26 7.80 23.81
N GLN A 127 5.16 7.92 23.08
CA GLN A 127 3.81 7.79 23.59
C GLN A 127 2.91 7.05 22.61
N VAL A 128 2.02 6.21 23.13
CA VAL A 128 0.88 5.63 22.37
C VAL A 128 -0.45 6.09 22.95
N ASP A 129 -1.42 6.36 22.07
CA ASP A 129 -2.82 6.61 22.35
C ASP A 129 -3.65 5.34 22.04
N LEU A 130 -4.19 4.71 23.09
CA LEU A 130 -5.00 3.49 22.96
C LEU A 130 -6.40 3.77 22.38
N GLY A 131 -6.80 5.05 22.26
CA GLY A 131 -8.06 5.55 21.73
C GLY A 131 -9.08 5.86 22.82
N GLU A 132 -9.23 4.98 23.81
CA GLU A 132 -10.12 5.15 24.96
C GLU A 132 -9.44 4.70 26.26
N PRO A 133 -9.93 5.14 27.45
CA PRO A 133 -9.41 4.64 28.71
C PRO A 133 -9.70 3.13 28.90
N VAL A 134 -8.64 2.34 29.04
CA VAL A 134 -8.72 0.88 29.25
C VAL A 134 -8.01 0.51 30.55
N ARG A 135 -8.48 -0.52 31.26
CA ARG A 135 -7.76 -1.10 32.40
C ARG A 135 -6.55 -1.88 31.90
N LEU A 136 -5.36 -1.45 32.28
CA LEU A 136 -4.12 -1.98 31.74
C LEU A 136 -3.53 -3.07 32.66
N GLY A 137 -3.04 -4.15 32.06
CA GLY A 137 -2.43 -5.29 32.76
C GLY A 137 -0.91 -5.18 32.84
N LYS A 138 -0.24 -5.05 31.69
CA LYS A 138 1.22 -4.95 31.59
C LYS A 138 1.66 -4.18 30.34
N VAL A 139 2.88 -3.65 30.37
CA VAL A 139 3.61 -3.13 29.20
C VAL A 139 4.86 -3.97 29.01
N LEU A 140 5.16 -4.36 27.78
CA LEU A 140 6.43 -5.01 27.42
C LEU A 140 7.24 -4.06 26.54
N LEU A 141 8.46 -3.76 26.97
CA LEU A 141 9.40 -2.94 26.21
C LEU A 141 10.49 -3.82 25.62
N TRP A 142 10.56 -3.87 24.29
CA TRP A 142 11.57 -4.59 23.56
C TRP A 142 12.70 -3.63 23.19
N ASN A 143 13.90 -3.85 23.74
CA ASN A 143 15.02 -2.95 23.49
C ASN A 143 15.68 -3.20 22.12
N ARG A 144 16.34 -2.18 21.60
CA ARG A 144 17.30 -2.31 20.51
C ARG A 144 18.45 -3.22 20.95
N CYS A 145 18.84 -4.16 20.10
CA CYS A 145 19.81 -5.22 20.40
C CYS A 145 21.01 -5.27 19.42
N ASP A 146 20.96 -4.60 18.27
CA ASP A 146 22.07 -4.54 17.30
C ASP A 146 23.24 -3.68 17.78
N ALA A 147 22.97 -2.65 18.61
CA ALA A 147 23.95 -1.84 19.33
C ALA A 147 23.26 -0.95 20.37
N CYS A 148 24.03 -0.40 21.30
CA CYS A 148 23.62 0.70 22.18
C CYS A 148 22.45 0.40 23.13
N SER A 149 22.19 -0.87 23.47
CA SER A 149 21.12 -1.28 24.39
C SER A 149 21.20 -0.58 25.74
N GLU A 150 22.42 -0.24 26.19
CA GLU A 150 22.70 0.44 27.46
C GLU A 150 22.09 1.83 27.58
N ARG A 151 21.76 2.48 26.46
CA ARG A 151 21.14 3.82 26.44
C ARG A 151 19.79 3.84 27.13
N ASN A 152 19.04 2.75 27.08
CA ASN A 152 17.70 2.65 27.66
C ASN A 152 17.68 2.11 29.10
N SER A 153 18.80 2.19 29.83
CA SER A 153 18.89 1.70 31.22
C SER A 153 18.11 2.55 32.24
N ARG A 154 17.65 3.75 31.88
CA ARG A 154 16.94 4.67 32.80
C ARG A 154 15.50 4.99 32.36
N ILE A 155 14.77 3.96 31.93
CA ILE A 155 13.41 4.12 31.45
C ILE A 155 12.44 4.43 32.59
N LEU A 156 11.54 5.38 32.35
CA LEU A 156 10.35 5.64 33.15
C LEU A 156 9.11 5.31 32.32
N VAL A 157 8.10 4.71 32.95
CA VAL A 157 6.78 4.57 32.32
C VAL A 157 5.78 5.40 33.10
N SER A 158 4.98 6.18 32.38
CA SER A 158 3.88 6.97 32.91
C SER A 158 2.61 6.71 32.11
N VAL A 159 1.46 6.90 32.75
CA VAL A 159 0.15 6.72 32.13
C VAL A 159 -0.74 7.93 32.36
N SER A 160 -1.71 8.13 31.47
CA SER A 160 -2.68 9.23 31.54
C SER A 160 -4.03 8.82 30.96
N GLN A 161 -5.12 9.40 31.48
CA GLN A 161 -6.46 9.25 30.88
C GLN A 161 -6.75 10.33 29.83
N ASP A 162 -6.16 11.51 29.96
CA ASP A 162 -6.49 12.71 29.18
C ASP A 162 -5.33 13.28 28.37
N GLY A 163 -4.12 12.74 28.55
CA GLY A 163 -2.88 13.17 27.89
C GLY A 163 -2.25 14.42 28.53
N LYS A 164 -2.85 14.97 29.58
CA LYS A 164 -2.41 16.19 30.27
C LYS A 164 -1.82 15.87 31.63
N GLU A 165 -2.54 15.11 32.45
CA GLU A 165 -2.10 14.69 33.79
C GLU A 165 -1.46 13.32 33.71
N TRP A 166 -0.23 13.20 34.20
CA TRP A 166 0.59 12.00 34.05
C TRP A 166 0.95 11.40 35.41
N THR A 167 0.69 10.10 35.57
CA THR A 167 1.09 9.34 36.75
C THR A 167 2.29 8.46 36.39
N LYS A 168 3.43 8.66 37.05
CA LYS A 168 4.59 7.75 36.94
C LYS A 168 4.27 6.45 37.68
N ILE A 169 4.41 5.34 36.97
CA ILE A 169 4.07 3.99 37.47
C ILE A 169 5.28 3.08 37.55
N TYR A 170 6.37 3.43 36.86
CA TYR A 170 7.56 2.62 36.82
C TYR A 170 8.82 3.47 36.63
N GLN A 171 9.90 3.03 37.27
CA GLN A 171 11.25 3.55 37.09
C GLN A 171 12.21 2.36 37.04
N HIS A 172 12.96 2.26 35.94
CA HIS A 172 13.92 1.18 35.76
C HIS A 172 15.10 1.31 36.72
N ASN A 173 15.72 0.18 37.04
CA ASN A 173 16.76 0.09 38.08
C ASN A 173 18.17 0.41 37.58
N GLY A 174 18.33 0.89 36.35
CA GLY A 174 19.64 1.20 35.77
C GLY A 174 20.35 0.03 35.09
N LEU A 175 19.79 -1.20 35.14
CA LEU A 175 20.37 -2.33 34.43
C LEU A 175 20.04 -2.29 32.94
N VAL A 176 20.88 -2.93 32.13
CA VAL A 176 20.59 -3.12 30.71
C VAL A 176 19.57 -4.24 30.56
N PHE A 177 18.54 -4.02 29.75
CA PHE A 177 17.60 -5.05 29.31
C PHE A 177 17.66 -5.20 27.79
N TYR A 178 17.25 -6.36 27.28
CA TYR A 178 17.27 -6.68 25.86
C TYR A 178 15.84 -6.95 25.35
N GLY A 179 15.60 -8.05 24.65
CA GLY A 179 14.36 -8.26 23.92
C GLY A 179 14.54 -9.36 22.87
N GLN A 180 14.75 -8.98 21.61
CA GLN A 180 14.77 -9.93 20.50
C GLN A 180 15.89 -10.99 20.65
N THR A 181 17.06 -10.62 21.15
CA THR A 181 18.23 -11.51 21.22
C THR A 181 18.16 -12.55 22.33
N ASP A 182 17.44 -12.28 23.42
CA ASP A 182 17.34 -13.16 24.58
C ASP A 182 15.90 -13.61 24.90
N GLY A 183 14.92 -13.08 24.16
CA GLY A 183 13.49 -13.32 24.36
C GLY A 183 12.93 -12.68 25.64
N LYS A 184 13.64 -11.72 26.25
CA LYS A 184 13.30 -11.16 27.56
C LYS A 184 13.11 -9.63 27.48
N PRO A 185 11.95 -9.16 27.00
CA PRO A 185 11.61 -7.74 27.09
C PRO A 185 11.48 -7.31 28.55
N LEU A 186 11.60 -6.00 28.80
CA LEU A 186 11.30 -5.44 30.11
C LEU A 186 9.79 -5.42 30.34
N ALA A 187 9.32 -6.21 31.30
CA ALA A 187 7.92 -6.28 31.68
C ALA A 187 7.59 -5.31 32.83
N VAL A 188 6.63 -4.42 32.60
CA VAL A 188 6.14 -3.45 33.59
C VAL A 188 4.70 -3.79 33.94
N PRO A 189 4.41 -4.31 35.16
CA PRO A 189 3.06 -4.61 35.59
C PRO A 189 2.27 -3.33 35.91
N LEU A 190 1.01 -3.26 35.46
CA LEU A 190 0.15 -2.08 35.58
C LEU A 190 -1.03 -2.25 36.54
N GLN A 191 -1.25 -3.46 37.05
CA GLN A 191 -2.21 -3.75 38.13
C GLN A 191 -3.63 -3.18 37.92
N GLY A 192 -4.11 -3.14 36.67
CA GLY A 192 -5.48 -2.71 36.36
C GLY A 192 -5.69 -1.19 36.33
N ILE A 193 -4.63 -0.38 36.35
CA ILE A 193 -4.75 1.08 36.22
C ILE A 193 -5.49 1.44 34.93
N GLN A 194 -6.49 2.32 35.06
CA GLN A 194 -7.26 2.80 33.91
C GLN A 194 -6.56 3.99 33.25
N ALA A 195 -6.17 3.82 31.99
CA ALA A 195 -5.48 4.85 31.21
C ALA A 195 -5.77 4.73 29.71
N ARG A 196 -5.69 5.86 29.01
CA ARG A 196 -5.77 5.94 27.54
C ARG A 196 -4.39 6.06 26.90
N TYR A 197 -3.47 6.73 27.57
CA TYR A 197 -2.13 6.99 27.07
C TYR A 197 -1.09 6.26 27.91
N VAL A 198 -0.11 5.66 27.24
CA VAL A 198 1.10 5.13 27.85
C VAL A 198 2.28 5.90 27.27
N ARG A 199 3.14 6.43 28.13
CA ARG A 199 4.34 7.16 27.74
C ARG A 199 5.58 6.56 28.36
N VAL A 200 6.56 6.27 27.51
CA VAL A 200 7.88 5.79 27.86
C VAL A 200 8.83 6.98 27.77
N HIS A 201 9.53 7.27 28.85
CA HIS A 201 10.55 8.32 28.89
C HIS A 201 11.90 7.73 29.21
N LEU A 202 12.96 8.38 28.76
CA LEU A 202 14.32 8.10 29.23
C LEU A 202 14.80 9.25 30.11
N GLU A 203 15.17 8.95 31.35
CA GLU A 203 15.69 9.96 32.27
C GLU A 203 17.12 10.39 31.91
N GLY A 204 17.35 11.70 31.81
CA GLY A 204 18.62 12.32 31.47
C GLY A 204 18.74 12.67 29.98
N GLU A 205 19.96 13.00 29.56
CA GLU A 205 20.23 13.47 28.19
C GLU A 205 20.79 12.34 27.32
N ASN A 206 19.98 11.82 26.39
CA ASN A 206 20.37 10.75 25.47
C ASN A 206 19.36 10.61 24.31
N TYR A 207 19.52 9.57 23.49
CA TYR A 207 18.52 9.08 22.54
C TYR A 207 17.59 8.06 23.21
N LEU A 208 16.29 8.11 22.94
CA LEU A 208 15.35 7.03 23.22
C LEU A 208 15.05 6.27 21.93
N HIS A 209 15.28 4.96 21.96
CA HIS A 209 14.97 4.07 20.84
C HIS A 209 14.63 2.68 21.36
N LEU A 210 13.49 2.13 20.95
CA LEU A 210 13.09 0.76 21.28
C LEU A 210 12.73 0.02 19.99
N ASP A 211 12.81 -1.31 20.03
CA ASP A 211 12.39 -2.19 18.93
C ASP A 211 10.86 -2.18 18.83
N GLU A 212 10.17 -2.41 19.96
CA GLU A 212 8.71 -2.51 20.03
C GLU A 212 8.22 -2.20 21.46
N VAL A 213 7.01 -1.66 21.57
CA VAL A 213 6.28 -1.38 22.80
C VAL A 213 4.91 -2.03 22.73
N GLU A 214 4.68 -3.04 23.57
CA GLU A 214 3.41 -3.74 23.62
C GLU A 214 2.64 -3.37 24.89
N VAL A 215 1.35 -3.11 24.75
CA VAL A 215 0.46 -2.78 25.87
C VAL A 215 -0.65 -3.81 25.92
N PHE A 216 -0.95 -4.35 27.11
CA PHE A 216 -1.95 -5.39 27.30
C PHE A 216 -3.02 -4.91 28.28
N ALA A 217 -4.28 -5.23 27.98
CA ALA A 217 -5.38 -5.01 28.92
C ALA A 217 -5.31 -5.98 30.10
N GLU A 218 -5.90 -5.60 31.23
CA GLU A 218 -6.02 -6.47 32.41
C GLU A 218 -6.71 -7.79 32.04
N GLY A 219 -6.08 -8.93 32.37
CA GLY A 219 -6.61 -10.26 32.06
C GLY A 219 -6.58 -10.66 30.58
N SER A 220 -5.87 -9.91 29.72
CA SER A 220 -5.77 -10.18 28.28
C SER A 220 -4.32 -10.35 27.82
N GLU A 221 -4.08 -11.30 26.93
CA GLU A 221 -2.79 -11.49 26.23
C GLU A 221 -2.78 -10.86 24.83
N LYS A 222 -3.80 -10.05 24.49
CA LYS A 222 -3.82 -9.29 23.24
C LYS A 222 -3.09 -7.95 23.40
N ASN A 223 -2.08 -7.70 22.57
CA ASN A 223 -1.46 -6.38 22.45
C ASN A 223 -2.49 -5.38 21.90
N ILE A 224 -2.95 -4.45 22.74
CA ILE A 224 -3.93 -3.41 22.40
C ILE A 224 -3.28 -2.14 21.84
N ALA A 225 -1.95 -2.01 21.92
CA ALA A 225 -1.19 -0.93 21.28
C ALA A 225 -0.89 -1.23 19.80
N LEU A 226 -1.01 -2.47 19.35
CA LEU A 226 -0.69 -2.86 17.98
C LEU A 226 -1.42 -1.96 16.95
N GLY A 227 -0.60 -1.21 16.22
CA GLY A 227 -1.01 -0.28 15.19
C GLY A 227 -1.74 0.96 15.67
N LYS A 228 -1.72 1.26 16.97
CA LYS A 228 -2.38 2.43 17.55
C LYS A 228 -1.61 3.72 17.26
N PRO A 229 -2.28 4.89 17.33
CA PRO A 229 -1.59 6.15 17.19
C PRO A 229 -0.44 6.34 18.17
N ALA A 230 0.74 6.69 17.68
CA ALA A 230 1.92 6.94 18.49
C ALA A 230 2.59 8.26 18.08
N THR A 231 3.34 8.87 19.00
CA THR A 231 4.17 10.04 18.73
C THR A 231 5.35 10.06 19.70
N GLN A 232 6.30 10.95 19.47
CA GLN A 232 7.50 11.07 20.29
C GLN A 232 7.96 12.52 20.36
N SER A 233 8.90 12.79 21.25
CA SER A 233 9.37 14.14 21.52
C SER A 233 10.11 14.80 20.34
N SER A 234 10.77 14.01 19.49
CA SER A 234 11.57 14.49 18.35
C SER A 234 11.93 13.32 17.42
N THR A 235 12.47 13.60 16.24
CA THR A 235 13.05 12.60 15.33
C THR A 235 14.55 12.81 15.16
N SER A 236 15.27 11.74 14.85
CA SER A 236 16.71 11.78 14.56
C SER A 236 17.00 11.56 13.08
N GLN A 237 18.27 11.69 12.71
CA GLN A 237 18.75 11.29 11.39
C GLN A 237 18.62 9.78 11.08
N TRP A 238 18.35 8.95 12.09
CA TRP A 238 18.10 7.52 11.95
C TRP A 238 16.61 7.15 12.04
N SER A 239 15.74 8.15 12.23
CA SER A 239 14.30 7.95 12.16
C SER A 239 13.90 7.54 10.74
N THR A 240 12.82 6.77 10.65
CA THR A 240 12.35 6.21 9.39
C THR A 240 10.83 6.26 9.31
N VAL A 241 10.26 6.12 8.12
CA VAL A 241 8.79 5.99 8.00
C VAL A 241 8.41 4.53 8.12
N HIS A 242 7.57 4.23 9.10
CA HIS A 242 6.94 2.93 9.21
C HIS A 242 5.64 2.89 8.40
N ALA A 243 5.26 1.70 7.93
CA ALA A 243 4.01 1.52 7.19
C ALA A 243 2.83 1.96 8.06
N ALA A 244 1.83 2.64 7.46
CA ALA A 244 0.67 3.12 8.20
C ALA A 244 -0.06 1.96 8.88
N THR A 245 -0.25 2.07 10.19
CA THR A 245 -1.12 1.20 10.98
C THR A 245 -2.22 2.05 11.64
N ASN A 246 -3.45 1.52 11.68
CA ASN A 246 -4.70 2.13 12.17
C ASN A 246 -4.67 3.63 12.56
N GLY A 247 -4.65 4.52 11.55
CA GLY A 247 -4.80 5.97 11.76
C GLY A 247 -3.51 6.76 11.93
N GLN A 248 -2.33 6.13 11.79
CA GLN A 248 -1.05 6.85 11.72
C GLN A 248 -0.72 7.34 10.31
N PRO A 249 -0.10 8.52 10.18
CA PRO A 249 0.36 9.00 8.88
C PRO A 249 1.47 8.07 8.38
N GLY A 250 1.17 7.30 7.34
CA GLY A 250 2.19 6.50 6.64
C GLY A 250 3.12 7.37 5.80
N VAL A 251 3.50 6.84 4.66
CA VAL A 251 4.31 7.56 3.67
C VAL A 251 3.67 8.93 3.36
N PRO A 252 4.46 10.03 3.41
CA PRO A 252 3.95 11.38 3.14
C PRO A 252 3.18 11.45 1.84
N TYR A 253 2.21 12.36 1.78
CA TYR A 253 1.58 12.72 0.51
C TYR A 253 2.58 13.49 -0.35
N PRO A 254 2.97 13.00 -1.53
CA PRO A 254 3.89 13.70 -2.43
C PRO A 254 3.15 14.81 -3.19
N MET A 255 2.54 15.75 -2.46
CA MET A 255 1.64 16.74 -3.04
C MET A 255 2.36 17.65 -4.04
N GLU A 256 3.57 18.13 -3.74
CA GLU A 256 4.31 19.00 -4.65
C GLU A 256 4.52 18.31 -6.01
N LEU A 257 4.90 17.03 -5.97
CA LEU A 257 5.10 16.20 -7.16
C LEU A 257 3.80 15.97 -7.95
N VAL A 258 2.68 15.74 -7.25
CA VAL A 258 1.36 15.57 -7.89
C VAL A 258 0.92 16.85 -8.58
N VAL A 259 1.11 18.00 -7.93
CA VAL A 259 0.75 19.31 -8.48
C VAL A 259 1.63 19.67 -9.67
N GLU A 260 2.95 19.52 -9.55
CA GLU A 260 3.91 19.78 -10.63
C GLU A 260 3.55 18.98 -11.90
N ARG A 261 3.41 17.66 -11.76
CA ARG A 261 3.06 16.77 -12.87
C ARG A 261 1.67 17.03 -13.42
N GLY A 262 0.72 17.35 -12.53
CA GLY A 262 -0.64 17.71 -12.91
C GLY A 262 -0.68 18.97 -13.77
N ARG A 263 0.13 19.99 -13.46
CA ARG A 263 0.28 21.22 -14.26
C ARG A 263 0.87 20.92 -15.63
N LEU A 264 1.94 20.12 -15.70
CA LEU A 264 2.55 19.70 -16.96
C LEU A 264 1.55 18.94 -17.86
N LEU A 265 0.77 18.03 -17.26
CA LEU A 265 -0.30 17.33 -17.96
C LEU A 265 -1.38 18.29 -18.47
N ALA A 266 -1.82 19.22 -17.62
CA ALA A 266 -2.84 20.21 -17.97
C ALA A 266 -2.40 21.08 -19.16
N ASP A 267 -1.17 21.57 -19.15
CA ASP A 267 -0.62 22.40 -20.22
C ASP A 267 -0.54 21.61 -21.54
N ARG A 268 -0.10 20.35 -21.48
CA ARG A 268 -0.05 19.49 -22.68
C ARG A 268 -1.43 19.19 -23.25
N LEU A 269 -2.40 18.90 -22.39
CA LEU A 269 -3.77 18.62 -22.82
C LEU A 269 -4.48 19.87 -23.35
N ALA A 270 -4.20 21.04 -22.79
CA ALA A 270 -4.71 22.31 -23.30
C ALA A 270 -4.21 22.59 -24.73
N GLN A 271 -2.93 22.32 -25.01
CA GLN A 271 -2.37 22.43 -26.38
C GLN A 271 -3.05 21.48 -27.37
N MET A 272 -3.59 20.36 -26.89
CA MET A 272 -4.36 19.39 -27.68
C MET A 272 -5.85 19.74 -27.80
N GLY A 273 -6.30 20.86 -27.23
CA GLY A 273 -7.71 21.28 -27.28
C GLY A 273 -8.63 20.51 -26.32
N ALA A 274 -8.08 19.83 -25.31
CA ALA A 274 -8.87 19.09 -24.34
C ALA A 274 -9.62 20.03 -23.37
N PRO A 275 -10.87 19.73 -22.97
CA PRO A 275 -11.64 20.57 -22.06
C PRO A 275 -11.23 20.37 -20.59
N ILE A 276 -9.97 20.69 -20.25
CA ILE A 276 -9.38 20.38 -18.93
C ILE A 276 -9.48 21.52 -17.91
N GLN A 277 -10.01 22.69 -18.29
CA GLN A 277 -9.95 23.89 -17.45
C GLN A 277 -10.63 23.73 -16.07
N PRO A 278 -11.80 23.09 -15.93
CA PRO A 278 -12.40 22.86 -14.61
C PRO A 278 -11.53 21.99 -13.69
N HIS A 279 -10.86 20.99 -14.27
CA HIS A 279 -9.99 20.08 -13.53
C HIS A 279 -8.66 20.74 -13.16
N ARG A 280 -8.11 21.59 -14.03
CA ARG A 280 -6.94 22.43 -13.70
C ARG A 280 -7.23 23.35 -12.52
N GLN A 281 -8.37 24.03 -12.53
CA GLN A 281 -8.76 24.90 -11.41
C GLN A 281 -8.93 24.13 -10.09
N GLU A 282 -9.41 22.90 -10.15
CA GLU A 282 -9.49 22.04 -8.96
C GLU A 282 -8.11 21.65 -8.42
N LEU A 283 -7.17 21.32 -9.31
CA LEU A 283 -5.78 21.06 -8.92
C LEU A 283 -5.14 22.29 -8.26
N GLU A 284 -5.32 23.48 -8.83
CA GLU A 284 -4.75 24.72 -8.27
C GLU A 284 -5.38 25.06 -6.90
N ARG A 285 -6.69 24.91 -6.74
CA ARG A 285 -7.34 25.09 -5.43
C ARG A 285 -6.81 24.12 -4.38
N ALA A 286 -6.62 22.84 -4.74
CA ALA A 286 -6.03 21.87 -3.82
C ALA A 286 -4.58 22.23 -3.48
N ALA A 287 -3.80 22.73 -4.43
CA ALA A 287 -2.43 23.19 -4.19
C ALA A 287 -2.36 24.41 -3.27
N GLU A 288 -3.26 25.38 -3.45
CA GLU A 288 -3.39 26.55 -2.58
C GLU A 288 -3.88 26.18 -1.17
N GLU A 289 -4.84 25.25 -1.06
CA GLU A 289 -5.30 24.76 0.24
C GLU A 289 -4.15 24.05 0.96
N TRP A 290 -3.41 23.19 0.25
CA TRP A 290 -2.25 22.48 0.79
C TRP A 290 -1.15 23.41 1.30
N SER A 291 -0.81 24.48 0.56
CA SER A 291 0.24 25.42 0.98
C SER A 291 -0.12 26.22 2.23
N ARG A 292 -1.43 26.36 2.53
CA ARG A 292 -1.94 26.97 3.75
C ARG A 292 -2.03 25.97 4.92
N LEU A 293 -1.91 24.67 4.67
CA LEU A 293 -1.88 23.67 5.75
C LEU A 293 -0.56 23.78 6.51
N GLY A 294 -0.65 24.08 7.81
CA GLY A 294 0.50 23.99 8.70
C GLY A 294 1.01 22.55 8.86
N ASN A 295 2.20 22.40 9.44
CA ASN A 295 2.77 21.08 9.74
C ASN A 295 1.84 20.22 10.63
N ASP A 296 1.06 20.88 11.49
CA ASP A 296 0.15 20.25 12.45
C ASP A 296 -1.28 20.03 11.92
N ALA A 297 -1.52 20.27 10.62
CA ALA A 297 -2.84 20.07 10.02
C ALA A 297 -3.31 18.61 10.21
N PRO A 298 -4.58 18.37 10.62
CA PRO A 298 -5.09 17.03 10.84
C PRO A 298 -4.91 16.12 9.61
N GLU A 299 -4.57 14.86 9.85
CA GLU A 299 -4.31 13.89 8.78
C GLU A 299 -5.50 13.72 7.83
N GLU A 300 -6.73 13.76 8.35
CA GLU A 300 -7.95 13.70 7.53
C GLU A 300 -8.05 14.86 6.54
N VAL A 301 -7.62 16.06 6.94
CA VAL A 301 -7.61 17.25 6.08
C VAL A 301 -6.52 17.11 5.02
N ARG A 302 -5.31 16.70 5.41
CA ARG A 302 -4.21 16.42 4.47
C ARG A 302 -4.62 15.37 3.44
N ARG A 303 -5.20 14.25 3.90
CA ARG A 303 -5.73 13.17 3.07
C ARG A 303 -6.75 13.68 2.06
N ARG A 304 -7.74 14.46 2.51
CA ARG A 304 -8.79 15.03 1.65
C ARG A 304 -8.18 15.91 0.55
N VAL A 305 -7.32 16.87 0.91
CA VAL A 305 -6.73 17.83 -0.03
C VAL A 305 -5.83 17.11 -1.05
N TYR A 306 -5.04 16.15 -0.59
CA TYR A 306 -4.22 15.33 -1.47
C TYR A 306 -5.07 14.58 -2.51
N PHE A 307 -6.15 13.91 -2.08
CA PHE A 307 -6.98 13.17 -3.02
C PHE A 307 -7.77 14.08 -3.96
N GLN A 308 -8.16 15.28 -3.55
CA GLN A 308 -8.72 16.28 -4.47
C GLN A 308 -7.75 16.56 -5.63
N ALA A 309 -6.46 16.79 -5.35
CA ALA A 309 -5.46 16.96 -6.39
C ALA A 309 -5.31 15.70 -7.28
N ARG A 310 -5.22 14.50 -6.68
CA ARG A 310 -5.11 13.24 -7.44
C ARG A 310 -6.32 13.00 -8.35
N TRP A 311 -7.53 13.25 -7.88
CA TRP A 311 -8.75 13.13 -8.67
C TRP A 311 -8.83 14.15 -9.80
N ALA A 312 -8.37 15.38 -9.58
CA ALA A 312 -8.25 16.37 -10.64
C ALA A 312 -7.27 15.90 -11.74
N VAL A 313 -6.09 15.40 -11.36
CA VAL A 313 -5.11 14.84 -12.29
C VAL A 313 -5.68 13.64 -13.05
N ARG A 314 -6.36 12.71 -12.38
CA ARG A 314 -7.00 11.56 -13.01
C ARG A 314 -8.02 11.99 -14.08
N ARG A 315 -8.89 12.95 -13.75
CA ARG A 315 -9.90 13.46 -14.71
C ARG A 315 -9.26 14.15 -15.91
N MET A 316 -8.18 14.92 -15.70
CA MET A 316 -7.40 15.47 -16.82
C MET A 316 -6.83 14.35 -17.70
N ALA A 317 -6.20 13.33 -17.12
CA ALA A 317 -5.63 12.22 -17.89
C ALA A 317 -6.69 11.48 -18.73
N LEU A 318 -7.90 11.28 -18.19
CA LEU A 318 -9.02 10.64 -18.88
C LEU A 318 -9.71 11.54 -19.91
N ALA A 319 -9.51 12.86 -19.85
CA ALA A 319 -9.98 13.83 -20.84
C ALA A 319 -9.04 13.95 -22.06
N ASN A 320 -8.01 13.09 -22.17
CA ASN A 320 -7.08 13.12 -23.28
C ASN A 320 -7.80 12.87 -24.63
N PRO A 321 -7.71 13.78 -25.61
CA PRO A 321 -8.41 13.66 -26.91
C PRO A 321 -8.02 12.42 -27.73
N LEU A 322 -6.85 11.84 -27.47
CA LEU A 322 -6.40 10.61 -28.15
C LEU A 322 -7.03 9.34 -27.57
N LEU A 323 -7.68 9.43 -26.41
CA LEU A 323 -8.54 8.36 -25.92
C LEU A 323 -9.84 8.42 -26.73
N THR A 324 -9.86 7.75 -27.88
CA THR A 324 -11.03 7.64 -28.76
C THR A 324 -11.73 6.27 -28.67
N PHE A 325 -11.33 5.45 -27.70
CA PHE A 325 -11.79 4.07 -27.50
C PHE A 325 -12.41 3.88 -26.10
N ASP A 326 -13.39 3.00 -25.98
CA ASP A 326 -14.10 2.75 -24.71
C ASP A 326 -13.69 1.44 -24.01
N GLN A 327 -12.81 0.68 -24.65
CA GLN A 327 -12.33 -0.63 -24.21
C GLN A 327 -10.80 -0.66 -24.19
N ILE A 328 -10.24 -1.27 -23.14
CA ILE A 328 -8.80 -1.54 -23.03
C ILE A 328 -8.61 -3.04 -22.91
N LEU A 329 -7.84 -3.62 -23.83
CA LEU A 329 -7.39 -5.00 -23.72
C LEU A 329 -6.18 -5.06 -22.79
N LEU A 330 -6.26 -5.91 -21.78
CA LEU A 330 -5.25 -6.10 -20.75
C LEU A 330 -4.83 -7.56 -20.68
N ILE A 331 -3.54 -7.78 -20.48
CA ILE A 331 -3.03 -9.07 -20.03
C ILE A 331 -2.63 -8.96 -18.58
N LYS A 332 -3.30 -9.72 -17.71
CA LYS A 332 -2.89 -9.84 -16.33
C LYS A 332 -1.91 -11.01 -16.24
N ARG A 333 -0.64 -10.71 -15.99
CA ARG A 333 0.41 -11.71 -15.83
C ARG A 333 0.67 -11.99 -14.35
N ILE A 334 0.96 -13.24 -14.03
CA ILE A 334 1.54 -13.61 -12.74
C ILE A 334 3.05 -13.74 -12.95
N PRO A 335 3.88 -13.03 -12.16
CA PRO A 335 5.34 -13.19 -12.24
C PRO A 335 5.75 -14.66 -12.03
N PRO A 336 6.74 -15.16 -12.80
CA PRO A 336 7.22 -16.53 -12.64
C PRO A 336 7.93 -16.72 -11.29
N SER A 337 8.09 -17.97 -10.87
CA SER A 337 8.79 -18.32 -9.63
C SER A 337 10.30 -18.05 -9.69
N PHE A 338 10.86 -17.90 -10.90
CA PHE A 338 12.27 -17.63 -11.12
C PHE A 338 12.45 -16.53 -12.19
N PRO A 339 13.04 -15.37 -11.86
CA PRO A 339 13.10 -14.21 -12.75
C PRO A 339 14.41 -14.12 -13.56
N HIS A 340 14.83 -15.20 -14.23
CA HIS A 340 16.00 -15.16 -15.12
C HIS A 340 15.63 -14.78 -16.56
N MET A 341 16.43 -13.95 -17.24
CA MET A 341 16.12 -13.36 -18.56
C MET A 341 15.84 -14.40 -19.66
N SER A 342 16.53 -15.55 -19.65
CA SER A 342 16.27 -16.65 -20.58
C SER A 342 14.95 -17.38 -20.29
N ASP A 343 14.55 -17.39 -19.02
CA ASP A 343 13.55 -18.32 -18.49
C ASP A 343 12.13 -17.75 -18.53
N GLN A 344 12.01 -16.44 -18.74
CA GLN A 344 10.74 -15.72 -18.80
C GLN A 344 9.86 -16.14 -19.98
N TYR A 345 10.47 -16.79 -20.98
CA TYR A 345 9.84 -17.29 -22.20
C TYR A 345 9.59 -18.81 -22.18
N TYR A 346 9.89 -19.48 -21.06
CA TYR A 346 9.55 -20.87 -20.85
C TYR A 346 8.43 -20.97 -19.80
N GLY A 347 7.37 -21.71 -20.12
CA GLY A 347 6.21 -21.83 -19.23
C GLY A 347 6.46 -22.71 -17.99
N TRP A 348 7.58 -23.44 -17.92
CA TRP A 348 7.88 -24.35 -16.82
C TRP A 348 8.26 -23.70 -15.47
N TRP A 349 8.57 -22.39 -15.47
CA TRP A 349 8.72 -21.58 -14.24
C TRP A 349 7.50 -20.68 -13.99
N SER A 350 6.46 -20.83 -14.80
CA SER A 350 5.25 -20.05 -14.66
C SER A 350 4.51 -20.40 -13.37
N ARG A 351 3.72 -19.44 -12.90
CA ARG A 351 2.73 -19.62 -11.84
C ARG A 351 1.36 -19.49 -12.47
N GLY A 352 0.45 -20.38 -12.10
CA GLY A 352 -0.90 -20.37 -12.61
C GLY A 352 -1.68 -19.13 -12.18
N GLY A 353 -2.31 -18.47 -13.15
CA GLY A 353 -3.23 -17.37 -12.90
C GLY A 353 -3.07 -16.23 -13.90
N GLY A 354 -3.87 -15.18 -13.69
CA GLY A 354 -3.97 -14.09 -14.66
C GLY A 354 -4.97 -14.42 -15.76
N GLY A 355 -4.79 -13.82 -16.93
CA GLY A 355 -5.72 -13.97 -18.04
C GLY A 355 -5.71 -12.78 -18.99
N ILE A 356 -6.55 -12.89 -20.01
CA ILE A 356 -6.81 -11.81 -20.97
C ILE A 356 -8.14 -11.17 -20.59
N TYR A 357 -8.13 -9.85 -20.44
CA TYR A 357 -9.28 -9.09 -19.96
C TYR A 357 -9.59 -7.92 -20.87
N ILE A 358 -10.86 -7.57 -20.97
CA ILE A 358 -11.30 -6.29 -21.49
C ILE A 358 -11.78 -5.44 -20.33
N LEU A 359 -11.22 -4.24 -20.19
CA LEU A 359 -11.70 -3.20 -19.31
C LEU A 359 -12.58 -2.23 -20.11
N GLU A 360 -13.84 -2.13 -19.74
CA GLU A 360 -14.85 -1.27 -20.37
C GLU A 360 -15.25 -0.15 -19.42
N GLY A 361 -15.70 0.98 -19.96
CA GLY A 361 -16.24 2.08 -19.14
C GLY A 361 -15.20 2.71 -18.20
N PHE A 362 -13.91 2.58 -18.51
CA PHE A 362 -12.80 3.05 -17.66
C PHE A 362 -12.77 4.56 -17.40
N ARG A 363 -13.52 5.35 -18.21
CA ARG A 363 -13.68 6.80 -18.06
C ARG A 363 -14.79 7.19 -17.07
N GLN A 364 -15.67 6.26 -16.73
CA GLN A 364 -16.75 6.53 -15.79
C GLN A 364 -16.16 6.70 -14.39
N GLU A 365 -16.65 7.72 -13.67
CA GLU A 365 -16.29 7.88 -12.26
C GLU A 365 -16.81 6.68 -11.46
N PRO A 366 -15.99 6.15 -10.53
CA PRO A 366 -16.39 5.04 -9.68
C PRO A 366 -17.47 5.49 -8.70
N THR A 367 -18.25 4.53 -8.22
CA THR A 367 -19.26 4.81 -7.20
C THR A 367 -18.56 5.02 -5.85
N ARG A 368 -18.89 6.10 -5.13
CA ARG A 368 -18.55 6.22 -3.70
C ARG A 368 -19.50 5.37 -2.90
N THR A 369 -19.00 4.53 -2.00
CA THR A 369 -19.86 3.86 -1.02
C THR A 369 -20.48 4.92 -0.13
N THR A 370 -21.77 5.22 -0.32
CA THR A 370 -22.52 6.03 0.63
C THR A 370 -22.56 5.28 1.94
N GLU A 371 -22.01 5.86 3.00
CA GLU A 371 -22.21 5.41 4.38
C GLU A 371 -23.72 5.30 4.61
N THR A 372 -24.22 4.06 4.71
CA THR A 372 -25.54 3.83 5.30
C THR A 372 -25.43 4.14 6.78
N SER A 373 -25.74 5.38 7.13
CA SER A 373 -26.05 5.75 8.51
C SER A 373 -27.25 4.91 8.99
N PRO A 374 -27.23 4.32 10.20
CA PRO A 374 -28.29 3.44 10.67
C PRO A 374 -29.51 4.27 11.09
N ALA A 375 -30.43 4.50 10.16
CA ALA A 375 -31.73 5.04 10.48
C ALA A 375 -32.59 3.95 11.15
N SER A 376 -32.70 4.06 12.48
CA SER A 376 -33.88 3.82 13.33
C SER A 376 -34.72 2.54 13.16
N ALA A 377 -34.89 1.84 14.29
CA ALA A 377 -35.75 0.68 14.53
C ALA A 377 -37.22 0.83 14.06
N PRO A 378 -37.96 -0.29 13.88
CA PRO A 378 -39.25 -0.31 13.20
C PRO A 378 -40.44 -0.05 14.15
N GLY A 379 -41.44 0.69 13.66
CA GLY A 379 -42.79 0.76 14.25
C GLY A 379 -43.82 0.03 13.36
N PRO A 380 -44.91 -0.52 13.91
CA PRO A 380 -45.60 -1.67 13.33
C PRO A 380 -46.76 -1.33 12.38
N THR A 381 -47.06 -2.33 11.54
CA THR A 381 -48.35 -2.69 10.93
C THR A 381 -48.98 -1.78 9.86
N GLY A 382 -49.15 -2.36 8.66
CA GLY A 382 -50.10 -1.96 7.64
C GLY A 382 -50.06 -2.93 6.46
N ALA A 383 -51.01 -3.86 6.40
CA ALA A 383 -51.13 -4.88 5.37
C ALA A 383 -51.44 -4.27 3.99
N GLY A 384 -50.78 -4.76 2.93
CA GLY A 384 -51.07 -4.32 1.56
C GLY A 384 -50.22 -5.01 0.49
N GLN A 385 -50.68 -6.17 0.03
CA GLN A 385 -50.54 -6.78 -1.31
C GLN A 385 -49.14 -6.84 -1.98
N ALA A 386 -48.69 -8.09 -2.14
CA ALA A 386 -47.56 -8.47 -2.97
C ALA A 386 -47.85 -8.24 -4.45
N GLN A 387 -47.02 -7.42 -5.09
CA GLN A 387 -46.78 -7.44 -6.53
C GLN A 387 -45.32 -7.82 -6.76
N GLN A 388 -45.12 -9.03 -7.28
CA GLN A 388 -43.83 -9.47 -7.83
C GLN A 388 -43.57 -8.68 -9.12
N SER A 389 -42.78 -7.62 -9.01
CA SER A 389 -42.14 -6.97 -10.16
C SER A 389 -40.65 -7.26 -10.11
N GLY A 390 -40.12 -7.74 -11.24
CA GLY A 390 -38.83 -8.40 -11.39
C GLY A 390 -37.63 -7.69 -10.78
N THR A 391 -36.62 -8.50 -10.48
CA THR A 391 -35.27 -8.12 -10.10
C THR A 391 -34.59 -7.28 -11.20
N GLY A 392 -34.95 -6.01 -11.28
CA GLY A 392 -34.16 -5.00 -11.96
C GLY A 392 -32.93 -4.71 -11.09
N GLN A 393 -31.86 -5.48 -11.28
CA GLN A 393 -30.55 -5.07 -10.79
C GLN A 393 -30.26 -3.69 -11.39
N THR A 394 -30.23 -2.66 -10.56
CA THR A 394 -29.75 -1.33 -10.96
C THR A 394 -28.38 -1.50 -11.60
N PRO A 395 -28.15 -1.05 -12.84
CA PRO A 395 -26.89 -1.29 -13.51
C PRO A 395 -25.78 -0.61 -12.70
N VAL A 396 -24.85 -1.41 -12.18
CA VAL A 396 -23.62 -0.91 -11.56
C VAL A 396 -22.97 0.03 -12.57
N ARG A 397 -22.92 1.34 -12.25
CA ARG A 397 -22.21 2.37 -13.01
C ARG A 397 -20.74 2.31 -12.61
N GLY A 398 -19.84 2.40 -13.59
CA GLY A 398 -18.39 2.33 -13.38
C GLY A 398 -17.67 1.32 -14.28
N PRO A 399 -16.34 1.24 -14.17
CA PRO A 399 -15.52 0.35 -14.99
C PRO A 399 -15.89 -1.13 -14.82
N ARG A 400 -15.89 -1.90 -15.91
CA ARG A 400 -16.19 -3.33 -15.91
C ARG A 400 -15.02 -4.12 -16.49
N LEU A 401 -14.60 -5.16 -15.79
CA LEU A 401 -13.55 -6.06 -16.24
C LEU A 401 -14.17 -7.39 -16.67
N ARG A 402 -13.98 -7.76 -17.94
CA ARG A 402 -14.48 -9.00 -18.52
C ARG A 402 -13.33 -9.91 -18.90
N CYS A 403 -13.30 -11.13 -18.35
CA CYS A 403 -12.29 -12.13 -18.70
C CYS A 403 -12.64 -12.79 -20.04
N LEU A 404 -11.70 -12.78 -20.99
CA LEU A 404 -11.85 -13.48 -22.29
C LEU A 404 -11.42 -14.95 -22.21
N THR A 405 -10.61 -15.29 -21.22
CA THR A 405 -10.06 -16.62 -20.99
C THR A 405 -10.73 -17.32 -19.81
N GLU A 406 -11.97 -16.91 -19.48
CA GLU A 406 -12.78 -17.56 -18.47
C GLU A 406 -13.06 -19.02 -18.88
N GLY A 407 -12.93 -19.93 -17.92
CA GLY A 407 -13.07 -21.38 -18.15
C GLY A 407 -11.89 -22.03 -18.89
N TRP A 408 -10.81 -21.31 -19.22
CA TRP A 408 -9.59 -21.94 -19.72
C TRP A 408 -8.87 -22.69 -18.59
N PRO A 409 -8.09 -23.74 -18.91
CA PRO A 409 -7.20 -24.35 -17.93
C PRO A 409 -6.27 -23.29 -17.32
N VAL A 410 -6.00 -23.40 -16.02
CA VAL A 410 -5.11 -22.48 -15.33
C VAL A 410 -3.76 -22.48 -16.04
N GLY A 411 -3.27 -21.28 -16.36
CA GLY A 411 -2.04 -21.10 -17.11
C GLY A 411 -1.50 -19.69 -16.99
N THR A 412 -0.62 -19.34 -17.92
CA THR A 412 0.04 -18.05 -18.04
C THR A 412 -0.08 -17.56 -19.48
N PHE A 413 -0.19 -16.24 -19.63
CA PHE A 413 -0.37 -15.58 -20.91
C PHE A 413 0.75 -14.54 -21.09
N ILE A 414 1.33 -14.44 -22.28
CA ILE A 414 2.33 -13.42 -22.62
C ILE A 414 2.12 -12.86 -24.04
N ARG A 415 2.74 -11.70 -24.30
CA ARG A 415 2.86 -11.06 -25.62
C ARG A 415 1.54 -10.98 -26.40
N PRO A 416 0.52 -10.27 -25.89
CA PRO A 416 -0.67 -10.01 -26.68
C PRO A 416 -0.30 -9.08 -27.85
N ASP A 417 -0.69 -9.44 -29.06
CA ASP A 417 -0.65 -8.60 -30.25
C ASP A 417 -2.01 -8.61 -30.93
N LEU A 418 -2.48 -7.44 -31.36
CA LEU A 418 -3.85 -7.24 -31.80
C LEU A 418 -3.85 -6.82 -33.25
N SER A 419 -4.48 -7.55 -34.17
CA SER A 419 -4.47 -7.24 -35.61
C SER A 419 -4.76 -5.76 -35.92
N TYR A 420 -4.32 -5.30 -37.09
CA TYR A 420 -4.44 -3.91 -37.51
C TYR A 420 -5.87 -3.33 -37.38
N ASP A 421 -6.88 -4.15 -37.68
CA ASP A 421 -8.32 -3.83 -37.59
C ASP A 421 -8.92 -4.04 -36.18
N GLY A 422 -8.11 -4.49 -35.22
CA GLY A 422 -8.53 -4.74 -33.84
C GLY A 422 -9.43 -5.96 -33.64
N THR A 423 -9.64 -6.80 -34.66
CA THR A 423 -10.62 -7.90 -34.59
C THR A 423 -10.03 -9.24 -34.14
N LYS A 424 -8.71 -9.40 -34.19
CA LYS A 424 -8.00 -10.63 -33.81
C LYS A 424 -6.95 -10.33 -32.77
N LEU A 425 -6.86 -11.22 -31.79
CA LEU A 425 -5.82 -11.20 -30.76
C LEU A 425 -4.97 -12.45 -30.90
N LEU A 426 -3.66 -12.25 -31.07
CA LEU A 426 -2.63 -13.27 -30.96
C LEU A 426 -1.98 -13.15 -29.58
N PHE A 427 -1.74 -14.26 -28.90
CA PHE A 427 -1.07 -14.29 -27.61
C PHE A 427 -0.42 -15.64 -27.41
N ALA A 428 0.61 -15.72 -26.58
CA ALA A 428 1.18 -17.02 -26.22
C ALA A 428 0.60 -17.50 -24.88
N TYR A 429 0.21 -18.77 -24.81
CA TYR A 429 -0.35 -19.41 -23.62
C TYR A 429 0.45 -20.67 -23.26
N ALA A 430 0.75 -20.83 -21.98
CA ALA A 430 1.26 -22.07 -21.41
C ALA A 430 0.36 -22.49 -20.25
N LYS A 431 -0.01 -23.76 -20.21
CA LYS A 431 -0.77 -24.34 -19.10
C LYS A 431 0.14 -24.50 -17.89
N TYR A 432 -0.41 -24.18 -16.72
CA TYR A 432 0.32 -24.26 -15.47
C TYR A 432 0.19 -25.67 -14.87
N TYR A 433 1.33 -26.23 -14.51
CA TYR A 433 1.42 -27.49 -13.78
C TYR A 433 2.18 -27.27 -12.47
N PRO A 434 1.53 -27.47 -11.31
CA PRO A 434 2.15 -27.21 -10.01
C PRO A 434 3.46 -27.97 -9.78
N HIS A 435 3.61 -29.19 -10.34
CA HIS A 435 4.79 -30.03 -10.15
C HIS A 435 5.96 -29.69 -11.08
N VAL A 436 5.72 -29.01 -12.21
CA VAL A 436 6.74 -28.82 -13.25
C VAL A 436 7.95 -28.03 -12.75
N HIS A 437 7.76 -27.05 -11.86
CA HIS A 437 8.88 -26.29 -11.28
C HIS A 437 9.88 -27.17 -10.51
N ALA A 438 9.43 -28.31 -9.96
CA ALA A 438 10.25 -29.21 -9.14
C ALA A 438 11.01 -30.27 -9.96
N ILE A 439 10.80 -30.33 -11.28
CA ILE A 439 11.47 -31.31 -12.16
C ILE A 439 12.95 -30.92 -12.29
N PRO A 440 13.92 -31.80 -11.99
CA PRO A 440 15.35 -31.45 -11.96
C PRO A 440 15.96 -31.29 -13.35
N ASP A 441 15.69 -32.22 -14.29
CA ASP A 441 16.18 -32.16 -15.67
C ASP A 441 15.09 -31.61 -16.60
N LYS A 442 15.04 -30.28 -16.69
CA LYS A 442 14.12 -29.55 -17.58
C LYS A 442 14.71 -29.31 -18.98
N VAL A 443 15.97 -29.67 -19.22
CA VAL A 443 16.57 -29.52 -20.56
C VAL A 443 16.13 -30.65 -21.48
N ASN A 444 15.83 -31.82 -20.93
CA ASN A 444 15.12 -32.86 -21.66
C ASN A 444 13.60 -32.56 -21.70
N LYS A 445 13.09 -32.23 -22.89
CA LYS A 445 11.68 -31.87 -23.11
C LYS A 445 10.71 -33.02 -22.81
N ASP A 446 11.15 -34.27 -22.93
CA ASP A 446 10.29 -35.44 -22.69
C ASP A 446 9.87 -35.55 -21.21
N ASN A 447 10.61 -34.89 -20.31
CA ASN A 447 10.28 -34.84 -18.89
C ASN A 447 9.15 -33.85 -18.58
N LEU A 448 8.66 -33.09 -19.56
CA LEU A 448 7.79 -31.94 -19.36
C LEU A 448 6.52 -32.06 -20.21
N PRO A 449 5.36 -31.66 -19.68
CA PRO A 449 4.15 -31.59 -20.50
C PRO A 449 4.35 -30.63 -21.68
N GLU A 450 3.93 -31.02 -22.88
CA GLU A 450 4.09 -30.19 -24.08
C GLU A 450 3.36 -28.84 -23.95
N ASP A 451 2.19 -28.82 -23.31
CA ASP A 451 1.42 -27.61 -23.06
C ASP A 451 1.93 -26.80 -21.85
N ALA A 452 3.01 -27.22 -21.18
CA ALA A 452 3.75 -26.41 -20.22
C ALA A 452 4.70 -25.38 -20.88
N PHE A 453 4.82 -25.42 -22.22
CA PHE A 453 5.50 -24.42 -23.03
C PHE A 453 4.52 -23.42 -23.61
N TYR A 454 5.00 -22.24 -24.01
CA TYR A 454 4.15 -21.24 -24.64
C TYR A 454 3.81 -21.64 -26.08
N HIS A 455 2.52 -21.74 -26.36
CA HIS A 455 1.94 -21.95 -27.69
C HIS A 455 1.23 -20.68 -28.16
N LEU A 456 1.29 -20.39 -29.46
CA LEU A 456 0.60 -19.25 -30.09
C LEU A 456 -0.87 -19.54 -30.43
#